data_AF-A0A385IX14-F1
#
_entry.id   AF-A0A385IX14-F1
#
_cell.length_a   1.000
_cell.length_b   1.000
_cell.length_c   1.000
_cell.angle_alpha   90.00
_cell.angle_beta   90.00
_cell.angle_gamma   90.00
#
_symmetry.space_group_name_H-M   'P 1'
#
loop_
_entity.id
_entity.type
_entity.pdbx_description
1 polymer ?
#
loop_
_entity_poly.entity_id
_entity_poly.type
_entity_poly.pdbx_seq_one_letter_code
_entity_poly.pdbx_strand_id
1 'polypeptide(L)'
;NFWMISSRHQKFWKIIFFKIFNEIKNNLFLKSQKFISIYISIFFSILMFNCLGLMPYVFTPSSHIILSMIMAFPLWLTLMLKGWITSFNKMMTHLVPLGSPMILTFFMVIIETVSNLIRPITLSVRLSANMISGHLL
;
A
#
# COMPACT_ATOMS: atom_id res chain seq x y z
N ASN A 1 27.60 -2.25 -30.62
CA ASN A 1 26.31 -2.14 -29.87
C ASN A 1 26.10 -3.24 -28.82
N PHE A 2 27.14 -3.65 -28.07
CA PHE A 2 27.00 -4.64 -26.99
C PHE A 2 26.34 -4.06 -25.73
N TRP A 3 26.47 -2.75 -25.52
CA TRP A 3 25.96 -2.03 -24.34
C TRP A 3 24.46 -1.71 -24.39
N MET A 4 23.84 -1.76 -25.58
CA MET A 4 22.39 -1.55 -25.74
C MET A 4 21.58 -2.83 -25.47
N ILE A 5 22.21 -3.99 -25.55
CA ILE A 5 21.54 -5.27 -25.33
C ILE A 5 21.48 -5.53 -23.83
N SER A 6 20.29 -5.37 -23.26
CA SER A 6 20.06 -5.73 -21.86
C SER A 6 20.28 -7.22 -21.65
N SER A 7 20.91 -7.56 -20.51
CA SER A 7 21.11 -8.94 -20.08
C SER A 7 19.76 -9.65 -19.90
N ARG A 8 19.76 -10.99 -19.98
CA ARG A 8 18.53 -11.79 -19.78
C ARG A 8 17.84 -11.45 -18.45
N HIS A 9 18.62 -11.28 -17.39
CA HIS A 9 18.12 -10.84 -16.08
C HIS A 9 17.50 -9.45 -16.13
N GLN A 10 18.14 -8.48 -16.79
CA GLN A 10 17.58 -7.13 -16.89
C GLN A 10 16.29 -7.09 -17.75
N LYS A 11 16.18 -7.94 -18.78
CA LYS A 11 14.92 -8.10 -19.55
C LYS A 11 13.80 -8.66 -18.68
N PHE A 12 14.09 -9.70 -17.89
CA PHE A 12 13.13 -10.30 -16.97
C PHE A 12 12.58 -9.27 -15.97
N TRP A 13 13.45 -8.52 -15.30
CA TRP A 13 13.04 -7.45 -14.38
C TRP A 13 12.23 -6.34 -15.06
N LYS A 14 12.61 -5.94 -16.28
CA LYS A 14 11.85 -4.93 -17.04
C LYS A 14 10.42 -5.40 -17.36
N ILE A 15 10.23 -6.67 -17.74
CA ILE A 15 8.89 -7.22 -18.03
C ILE A 15 8.01 -7.19 -16.78
N ILE A 16 8.56 -7.61 -15.63
CA ILE A 16 7.83 -7.60 -14.35
C ILE A 16 7.46 -6.17 -13.96
N PHE A 17 8.42 -5.25 -14.00
CA PHE A 17 8.20 -3.85 -13.67
C PHE A 17 7.10 -3.22 -14.54
N PHE A 18 7.13 -3.45 -15.86
CA PHE A 18 6.16 -2.86 -16.77
C PHE A 18 4.75 -3.40 -16.55
N LYS A 19 4.61 -4.70 -16.26
CA LYS A 19 3.31 -5.29 -15.90
C LYS A 19 2.74 -4.67 -14.62
N ILE A 20 3.54 -4.59 -13.56
CA ILE A 20 3.12 -3.98 -12.28
C ILE A 20 2.78 -2.51 -12.47
N PHE A 21 3.58 -1.77 -13.24
CA PHE A 21 3.32 -0.36 -13.52
C PHE A 21 1.97 -0.16 -14.22
N ASN A 22 1.64 -1.00 -15.20
CA ASN A 22 0.37 -0.91 -15.92
C ASN A 22 -0.83 -1.26 -15.02
N GLU A 23 -0.73 -2.29 -14.19
CA GLU A 23 -1.77 -2.64 -13.21
C GLU A 23 -2.04 -1.50 -12.22
N ILE A 24 -0.98 -0.92 -11.66
CA ILE A 24 -1.09 0.20 -10.72
C ILE A 24 -1.66 1.44 -11.43
N LYS A 25 -1.23 1.71 -12.67
CA LYS A 25 -1.74 2.83 -13.47
C LYS A 25 -3.23 2.67 -13.81
N ASN A 26 -3.69 1.44 -14.06
CA ASN A 26 -5.10 1.17 -14.34
C ASN A 26 -5.98 1.37 -13.11
N ASN A 27 -5.50 0.97 -11.93
CA ASN A 27 -6.24 1.11 -10.67
C ASN A 27 -6.25 2.54 -10.10
N LEU A 28 -5.29 3.38 -10.47
CA LEU A 28 -5.19 4.75 -9.99
C LEU A 28 -5.89 5.74 -10.94
N PHE A 29 -6.76 6.58 -10.38
CA PHE A 29 -7.36 7.69 -11.13
C PHE A 29 -6.29 8.58 -11.79
N LEU A 30 -6.56 9.08 -13.00
CA LEU A 30 -5.65 9.86 -13.86
C LEU A 30 -4.85 10.97 -13.13
N LYS A 31 -5.38 11.56 -12.06
CA LYS A 31 -4.75 12.65 -11.30
C LYS A 31 -3.75 12.18 -10.22
N SER A 32 -3.66 10.88 -9.91
CA SER A 32 -2.74 10.31 -8.91
C SER A 32 -1.49 9.66 -9.49
N GLN A 33 -1.21 9.82 -10.78
CA GLN A 33 -0.04 9.20 -11.44
C GLN A 33 1.31 9.54 -10.78
N LYS A 34 1.45 10.71 -10.14
CA LYS A 34 2.67 11.08 -9.41
C LYS A 34 3.03 10.12 -8.25
N PHE A 35 2.03 9.45 -7.67
CA PHE A 35 2.23 8.53 -6.54
C PHE A 35 2.59 7.10 -6.99
N ILE A 36 2.48 6.80 -8.29
CA ILE A 36 2.78 5.46 -8.83
C ILE A 36 4.18 5.00 -8.45
N SER A 37 5.16 5.91 -8.50
CA SER A 37 6.56 5.60 -8.14
C SER A 37 6.70 5.12 -6.70
N ILE A 38 6.00 5.76 -5.76
CA ILE A 38 6.03 5.42 -4.33
C ILE A 38 5.38 4.05 -4.09
N TYR A 39 4.26 3.76 -4.75
CA TYR A 39 3.62 2.44 -4.62
C TYR A 39 4.52 1.32 -5.15
N ILE A 40 5.19 1.56 -6.27
CA ILE A 40 6.08 0.58 -6.89
C ILE A 40 7.31 0.34 -6.01
N SER A 41 7.92 1.39 -5.46
CA SER A 41 9.10 1.23 -4.60
C SER A 41 8.78 0.45 -3.32
N ILE A 42 7.63 0.71 -2.70
CA ILE A 42 7.16 0.00 -1.51
C ILE A 42 6.82 -1.46 -1.84
N PHE A 43 6.20 -1.72 -2.98
CA PHE A 43 5.93 -3.08 -3.42
C PHE A 43 7.22 -3.89 -3.58
N PHE A 44 8.21 -3.34 -4.29
CA PHE A 44 9.49 -4.03 -4.47
C PHE A 44 10.29 -4.16 -3.18
N SER A 45 10.24 -3.20 -2.25
CA SER A 45 10.94 -3.31 -0.96
C SER A 45 10.36 -4.45 -0.11
N ILE A 46 9.03 -4.55 -0.02
CA ILE A 46 8.33 -5.64 0.67
C ILE A 46 8.67 -6.98 0.01
N LEU A 47 8.63 -7.05 -1.32
CA LEU A 47 8.94 -8.28 -2.06
C LEU A 47 10.38 -8.75 -1.78
N MET A 48 11.36 -7.83 -1.79
CA MET A 48 12.75 -8.18 -1.49
C MET A 48 12.92 -8.69 -0.05
N PHE A 49 12.33 -8.02 0.95
CA PHE A 49 12.43 -8.46 2.34
C PHE A 49 11.78 -9.83 2.56
N ASN A 50 10.64 -10.09 1.93
CA ASN A 50 9.96 -11.38 2.05
C ASN A 50 10.69 -12.49 1.29
N CYS A 51 11.28 -12.21 0.13
CA CYS A 51 12.10 -13.19 -0.60
C CYS A 51 13.39 -13.55 0.16
N LEU A 52 14.06 -12.56 0.77
CA LEU A 52 15.22 -12.82 1.64
C LEU A 52 14.85 -13.68 2.84
N GLY A 53 13.63 -13.52 3.33
CA GLY A 53 13.10 -14.28 4.46
C GLY A 53 12.84 -15.76 4.23
N LEU A 54 12.79 -16.18 2.98
CA LEU A 54 12.60 -17.59 2.64
C LEU A 54 13.90 -18.40 2.80
N MET A 55 15.05 -17.74 2.91
CA MET A 55 16.35 -18.40 3.03
C MET A 55 16.55 -18.91 4.45
N PRO A 56 17.05 -20.16 4.63
CA PRO A 56 17.31 -20.70 5.96
C PRO A 56 18.36 -19.85 6.68
N TYR A 57 18.17 -19.65 7.99
CA TYR A 57 19.04 -18.88 8.88
C TYR A 57 19.07 -17.35 8.66
N VAL A 58 18.18 -16.78 7.83
CA VAL A 58 18.07 -15.33 7.65
C VAL A 58 16.95 -14.76 8.52
N PHE A 59 17.30 -13.84 9.42
CA PHE A 59 16.30 -13.12 10.20
C PHE A 59 15.51 -12.14 9.32
N THR A 60 14.18 -12.24 9.31
CA THR A 60 13.32 -11.35 8.53
C THR A 60 12.99 -10.07 9.28
N PRO A 61 13.39 -8.88 8.77
CA PRO A 61 13.02 -7.63 9.41
C PRO A 61 11.51 -7.34 9.27
N SER A 62 10.81 -7.98 8.31
CA SER A 62 9.36 -7.86 8.10
C SER A 62 8.49 -8.58 9.14
N SER A 63 9.07 -9.47 9.96
CA SER A 63 8.36 -10.10 11.09
C SER A 63 8.04 -9.11 12.22
N HIS A 64 8.87 -8.07 12.39
CA HIS A 64 8.62 -7.03 13.37
C HIS A 64 7.51 -6.09 12.93
N ILE A 65 6.44 -6.02 13.74
CA ILE A 65 5.31 -5.11 13.52
C ILE A 65 5.76 -3.66 13.33
N ILE A 66 6.79 -3.21 14.06
CA ILE A 66 7.31 -1.85 14.00
C ILE A 66 7.75 -1.47 12.57
N LEU A 67 8.46 -2.35 11.86
CA LEU A 67 8.87 -2.09 10.49
C LEU A 67 7.67 -1.97 9.55
N SER A 68 6.70 -2.88 9.69
CA SER A 68 5.49 -2.85 8.86
C SER A 68 4.62 -1.62 9.12
N MET A 69 4.61 -1.09 10.35
CA MET A 69 3.92 0.16 10.72
C MET A 69 4.63 1.38 10.15
N ILE A 70 5.96 1.43 10.20
CA ILE A 70 6.75 2.52 9.60
C ILE A 70 6.52 2.62 8.09
N MET A 71 6.28 1.51 7.40
CA MET A 71 5.98 1.54 5.96
C MET A 71 4.53 1.94 5.66
N ALA A 72 3.55 1.47 6.44
CA ALA A 72 2.13 1.71 6.18
C ALA A 72 1.66 3.11 6.62
N PHE A 73 2.15 3.61 7.76
CA PHE A 73 1.67 4.85 8.35
C PHE A 73 1.95 6.09 7.47
N PRO A 74 3.17 6.31 6.93
CA PRO A 74 3.44 7.43 6.03
C PRO A 74 2.66 7.35 4.72
N LEU A 75 2.44 6.14 4.20
CA LEU A 75 1.66 5.94 2.98
C LEU A 75 0.19 6.34 3.20
N TRP A 76 -0.40 5.93 4.33
CA TRP A 76 -1.75 6.37 4.69
C TRP A 76 -1.82 7.88 4.94
N LEU A 77 -0.87 8.43 5.70
CA LEU A 77 -0.84 9.85 6.05
C LEU A 77 -0.76 10.73 4.79
N THR A 78 0.12 10.40 3.85
CA THR A 78 0.28 11.18 2.60
C THR A 78 -0.98 11.15 1.73
N LEU A 79 -1.72 10.04 1.69
CA LEU A 79 -2.99 9.96 0.97
C LEU A 79 -4.09 10.80 1.62
N MET A 80 -4.17 10.75 2.95
CA MET A 80 -5.13 11.54 3.72
C MET A 80 -4.88 13.04 3.57
N LEU A 81 -3.63 13.47 3.78
CA LEU A 81 -3.22 14.88 3.60
C LEU A 81 -3.52 15.39 2.20
N LYS A 82 -3.19 14.61 1.15
CA LYS A 82 -3.53 14.98 -0.23
C LYS A 82 -5.04 15.10 -0.42
N GLY A 83 -5.84 14.19 0.14
CA GLY A 83 -7.30 14.27 0.08
C GLY A 83 -7.84 15.56 0.68
N TRP A 84 -7.26 15.98 1.82
CA TRP A 84 -7.65 17.19 2.54
C TRP A 84 -7.32 18.45 1.75
N ILE A 85 -6.11 18.49 1.18
CA ILE A 85 -5.60 19.64 0.43
C ILE A 85 -6.31 19.80 -0.93
N THR A 86 -6.59 18.71 -1.63
CA THR A 86 -7.14 18.80 -3.00
C THR A 86 -8.65 19.06 -3.04
N SER A 87 -9.41 18.48 -2.11
CA SER A 87 -10.86 18.69 -2.05
C SER A 87 -11.44 18.24 -0.71
N PHE A 88 -11.39 19.12 0.29
CA PHE A 88 -11.95 18.85 1.62
C PHE A 88 -13.43 18.45 1.56
N ASN A 89 -14.25 19.21 0.84
CA ASN A 89 -15.69 18.94 0.72
C ASN A 89 -15.99 17.58 0.10
N LYS A 90 -15.28 17.23 -0.99
CA LYS A 90 -15.49 15.95 -1.69
C LYS A 90 -15.06 14.74 -0.86
N MET A 91 -14.06 14.92 0.00
CA MET A 91 -13.68 13.85 0.91
C MET A 91 -14.66 13.75 2.09
N MET A 92 -15.17 14.86 2.62
CA MET A 92 -16.20 14.81 3.67
C MET A 92 -17.50 14.16 3.16
N THR A 93 -17.85 14.36 1.89
CA THR A 93 -19.00 13.65 1.29
C THR A 93 -18.78 12.14 1.18
N HIS A 94 -17.53 11.66 1.12
CA HIS A 94 -17.25 10.20 1.12
C HIS A 94 -17.48 9.56 2.49
N LEU A 95 -17.49 10.35 3.58
CA LEU A 95 -17.77 9.82 4.92
C LEU A 95 -19.26 9.50 5.13
N VAL A 96 -20.14 10.01 4.27
CA VAL A 96 -21.59 9.78 4.36
C VAL A 96 -22.02 8.87 3.21
N PRO A 97 -22.57 7.67 3.48
CA PRO A 97 -23.14 6.85 2.41
C PRO A 97 -24.37 7.54 1.81
N LEU A 98 -24.39 7.62 0.48
CA LEU A 98 -25.49 8.21 -0.29
C LEU A 98 -26.80 7.43 0.00
N GLY A 99 -27.84 8.12 0.46
CA GLY A 99 -29.16 7.55 0.67
C GLY A 99 -29.50 7.07 2.09
N SER A 100 -28.68 7.37 3.10
CA SER A 100 -29.02 7.06 4.51
C SER A 100 -29.97 8.11 5.13
N PRO A 101 -30.97 7.70 5.93
CA PRO A 101 -31.88 8.63 6.61
C PRO A 101 -31.13 9.50 7.62
N MET A 102 -31.52 10.78 7.72
CA MET A 102 -30.81 11.85 8.45
C MET A 102 -30.48 11.53 9.92
N ILE A 103 -31.20 10.59 10.55
CA ILE A 103 -30.98 10.20 11.96
C ILE A 103 -29.83 9.20 12.12
N LEU A 104 -29.58 8.34 11.13
CA LEU A 104 -28.53 7.31 11.17
C LEU A 104 -27.18 7.83 10.64
N THR A 105 -27.20 8.90 9.85
CA THR A 105 -26.00 9.47 9.21
C THR A 105 -24.92 9.82 10.22
N PHE A 106 -25.30 10.36 11.39
CA PHE A 106 -24.35 10.73 12.44
C PHE A 106 -23.56 9.52 12.96
N PHE A 107 -24.23 8.41 13.22
CA PHE A 107 -23.58 7.18 13.68
C PHE A 107 -22.70 6.55 12.60
N MET A 108 -23.16 6.55 11.34
CA MET A 108 -22.40 6.02 10.21
C MET A 108 -21.10 6.79 9.97
N VAL A 109 -21.12 8.12 10.08
CA VAL A 109 -19.91 8.94 9.95
C VAL A 109 -18.88 8.59 11.01
N ILE A 110 -19.30 8.36 12.27
CA ILE A 110 -18.38 7.96 13.34
C ILE A 110 -17.72 6.62 12.99
N ILE A 111 -18.48 5.63 12.56
CA ILE A 111 -17.91 4.33 12.17
C ILE A 111 -16.93 4.47 11.00
N GLU A 112 -17.28 5.26 9.99
CA GLU A 112 -16.40 5.45 8.82
C GLU A 112 -15.13 6.23 9.16
N THR A 113 -15.18 7.18 10.08
CA THR A 113 -13.97 7.85 10.58
C THR A 113 -13.06 6.89 11.35
N VAL A 114 -13.64 6.03 12.20
CA VAL A 114 -12.90 4.99 12.94
C VAL A 114 -12.30 3.96 11.97
N SER A 115 -13.06 3.52 10.96
CA SER A 115 -12.60 2.55 9.95
C SER A 115 -11.40 3.10 9.17
N ASN A 116 -11.43 4.40 8.84
CA ASN A 116 -10.35 5.05 8.13
C ASN A 116 -9.07 5.16 8.99
N LEU A 117 -9.19 5.39 10.30
CA LEU A 117 -8.05 5.41 11.24
C LEU A 117 -7.43 4.04 11.49
N ILE A 118 -8.24 2.97 11.49
CA ILE A 118 -7.77 1.59 11.72
C ILE A 118 -7.06 1.01 10.48
N ARG A 119 -7.28 1.60 9.30
CA ARG A 119 -6.75 1.12 8.01
C ARG A 119 -5.22 0.90 7.98
N PRO A 120 -4.34 1.84 8.38
CA PRO A 120 -2.89 1.60 8.39
C PRO A 120 -2.49 0.46 9.34
N ILE A 121 -3.17 0.35 10.49
CA ILE A 121 -2.89 -0.70 11.49
C ILE A 121 -3.19 -2.08 10.90
N THR A 122 -4.36 -2.25 10.27
CA THR A 122 -4.75 -3.53 9.68
C THR A 122 -3.85 -3.96 8.52
N LEU A 123 -3.33 -3.02 7.74
CA LEU A 123 -2.37 -3.31 6.66
C LEU A 123 -1.04 -3.84 7.22
N SER A 124 -0.52 -3.22 8.28
CA SER A 124 0.73 -3.62 8.92
C SER A 124 0.62 -4.99 9.59
N VAL A 125 -0.43 -5.19 10.42
CA VAL A 125 -0.65 -6.47 11.13
C VAL A 125 -0.80 -7.62 10.16
N ARG A 126 -1.46 -7.41 9.01
CA ARG A 126 -1.62 -8.44 7.97
C ARG A 126 -0.27 -8.93 7.44
N LEU A 127 0.66 -8.02 7.21
CA LEU A 127 1.97 -8.37 6.66
C LEU A 127 2.83 -9.08 7.70
N SER A 128 2.86 -8.57 8.93
CA SER A 128 3.63 -9.19 10.02
C SER A 128 3.08 -10.57 10.39
N ALA A 129 1.76 -10.73 10.50
CA ALA A 129 1.14 -12.00 10.85
C ALA A 129 1.45 -13.08 9.80
N ASN A 130 1.39 -12.74 8.51
CA ASN A 130 1.73 -13.67 7.44
C ASN A 130 3.19 -14.16 7.54
N MET A 131 4.14 -13.28 7.82
CA MET A 131 5.56 -13.66 7.93
C MET A 131 5.88 -14.42 9.23
N ILE A 132 5.26 -14.03 10.36
CA ILE A 132 5.42 -14.74 11.63
C ILE A 132 4.86 -16.16 11.52
N SER A 133 3.65 -16.32 10.97
CA SER A 133 3.05 -17.64 10.78
C SER A 133 3.89 -18.54 9.88
N GLY A 134 4.45 -18.01 8.78
CA GLY A 134 5.28 -18.78 7.86
C GLY A 134 6.63 -19.23 8.42
N HIS A 135 7.15 -18.58 9.46
CA HIS A 135 8.40 -19.01 10.12
C HIS A 135 8.14 -19.88 11.37
N LEU A 136 6.92 -19.87 11.91
CA LEU A 136 6.53 -20.71 13.05
C LEU A 136 5.96 -22.07 12.63
N LEU A 137 5.46 -22.19 11.40
CA LEU A 137 5.00 -23.44 10.77
C LEU A 137 6.19 -24.22 10.18
#